data_AF-A0AAV0LPL7-F1
#
_entry.id   AF-A0AAV0LPL7-F1
#
_cell.length_a   1.000
_cell.length_b   1.000
_cell.length_c   1.000
_cell.angle_alpha   90.00
_cell.angle_beta   90.00
_cell.angle_gamma   90.00
#
_symmetry.space_group_name_H-M   'P 1'
#
loop_
_entity.id
_entity.type
_entity.pdbx_description
1 polymer ?
#
loop_
_entity_poly.entity_id
_entity_poly.type
_entity_poly.pdbx_seq_one_letter_code
_entity_poly.pdbx_strand_id
1 'polypeptide(L)'
;MQGPKRRLEQRGKLTLSFSFLPSSSYKYGATAAHRNKPQGEGISRRLERQKQPTAYNMGAEGLPRTATTNGETAPHHHPPQILGLQPAALVDHVARVDLSLLDRIPGDRGGSIPVAIEELDGILTEVKAHVLASPDGSSLAKTIAGGSVANTIRGLSAGFGLSCGIIGACGDDDQGRLFVSNMTFHGINISRLRSKKGFTAQCVCLVDELGNRTMRPCLSNAVKVQGDELAKEDFMGSKWLVMRYSIFNLEVIKAAVKVAKQEGVSVSLDLASFEMVRNHRVPLMELLLSGDVDLCFANEDEATELLRGEAHADHEAALEFLAKHCRWAVVTLGANGCLAKHGKEVVRVPAIGESKAVDATGAGDLFASGFLYGLTKGLSLEECCRFGSCSGGSVIRSLGGEVTPENWQWAYKQMQAKGLPIPEIRN
;
A
#
# COMPACT_ATOMS: atom_id res chain seq x y z
N MET A 1 4.64 -45.05 59.66
CA MET A 1 5.51 -44.21 60.51
C MET A 1 6.93 -44.30 59.96
N GLN A 2 7.29 -43.38 59.07
CA GLN A 2 8.34 -42.35 59.21
C GLN A 2 9.76 -42.87 58.97
N GLY A 3 10.23 -42.64 57.73
CA GLY A 3 11.63 -42.81 57.31
C GLY A 3 12.49 -41.55 57.58
N PRO A 4 13.83 -41.68 57.57
CA PRO A 4 14.72 -40.68 58.13
C PRO A 4 15.15 -39.60 57.13
N LYS A 5 15.26 -38.38 57.68
CA LYS A 5 15.78 -37.14 57.08
C LYS A 5 17.20 -37.32 56.52
N ARG A 6 17.46 -36.80 55.31
CA ARG A 6 18.82 -36.56 54.78
C ARG A 6 19.06 -35.07 54.53
N ARG A 7 20.12 -34.62 55.20
CA ARG A 7 21.13 -33.57 54.94
C ARG A 7 20.80 -32.42 53.99
N LEU A 8 20.93 -31.22 54.57
CA LEU A 8 21.31 -29.97 53.91
C LEU A 8 22.74 -30.09 53.34
N GLU A 9 22.93 -29.64 52.10
CA GLU A 9 24.21 -29.15 51.59
C GLU A 9 24.02 -27.75 51.00
N GLN A 10 24.91 -26.86 51.41
CA GLN A 10 25.04 -25.49 50.94
C GLN A 10 25.54 -25.45 49.49
N ARG A 11 24.95 -24.61 48.64
CA ARG A 11 25.63 -24.07 47.46
C ARG A 11 25.37 -22.57 47.35
N GLY A 12 26.47 -21.86 47.06
CA GLY A 12 26.64 -20.43 47.24
C GLY A 12 25.79 -19.55 46.32
N LYS A 13 25.46 -18.37 46.86
CA LYS A 13 24.96 -17.22 46.13
C LYS A 13 26.10 -16.63 45.30
N LEU A 14 25.94 -16.64 43.98
CA LEU A 14 26.68 -15.79 43.05
C LEU A 14 25.75 -14.63 42.65
N THR A 15 26.00 -13.48 43.25
CA THR A 15 25.37 -12.20 42.93
C THR A 15 26.13 -11.61 41.75
N LEU A 16 25.53 -11.60 40.55
CA LEU A 16 26.04 -10.84 39.41
C LEU A 16 25.16 -9.60 39.23
N SER A 17 25.65 -8.49 39.78
CA SER A 17 25.17 -7.14 39.49
C SER A 17 25.71 -6.71 38.12
N PHE A 18 24.84 -6.54 37.13
CA PHE A 18 25.17 -5.80 35.92
C PHE A 18 24.49 -4.43 35.98
N SER A 19 25.34 -3.41 36.12
CA SER A 19 25.02 -2.00 36.06
C SER A 19 24.57 -1.60 34.66
N PHE A 20 23.44 -0.90 34.61
CA PHE A 20 22.89 -0.22 33.45
C PHE A 20 23.89 0.80 32.87
N LEU A 21 24.11 0.75 31.56
CA LEU A 21 24.64 1.87 30.77
C LEU A 21 23.58 2.29 29.76
N PRO A 22 23.26 3.60 29.64
CA PRO A 22 22.26 4.08 28.72
C PRO A 22 22.74 4.04 27.27
N SER A 23 21.79 3.74 26.39
CA SER A 23 21.86 3.72 24.93
C SER A 23 22.62 4.91 24.35
N SER A 24 23.65 4.62 23.56
CA SER A 24 24.45 5.58 22.82
C SER A 24 23.64 6.24 21.71
N SER A 25 23.43 7.54 21.87
CA SER A 25 23.08 8.49 20.81
C SER A 25 24.17 8.51 19.73
N TYR A 26 23.80 8.28 18.46
CA TYR A 26 24.69 8.47 17.31
C TYR A 26 25.03 9.96 17.15
N LYS A 27 26.28 10.34 17.46
CA LYS A 27 26.89 11.62 17.08
C LYS A 27 27.81 11.38 15.89
N TYR A 28 27.50 11.96 14.73
CA TYR A 28 28.45 12.06 13.62
C TYR A 28 29.52 13.09 13.96
N GLY A 29 30.78 12.64 14.01
CA GLY A 29 31.95 13.49 14.16
C GLY A 29 32.26 14.21 12.84
N ALA A 30 32.39 15.54 12.93
CA ALA A 30 32.96 16.36 11.88
C ALA A 30 34.48 16.14 11.81
N THR A 31 34.99 15.77 10.64
CA THR A 31 36.41 15.88 10.32
C THR A 31 36.61 16.99 9.29
N ALA A 32 37.28 18.05 9.72
CA ALA A 32 37.79 19.10 8.88
C ALA A 32 38.97 18.60 8.04
N ALA A 33 38.98 18.93 6.75
CA ALA A 33 40.18 18.88 5.92
C ALA A 33 40.26 20.16 5.06
N HIS A 34 41.46 20.72 5.05
CA HIS A 34 41.83 22.03 4.56
C HIS A 34 41.71 22.20 3.02
N ARG A 35 41.28 23.42 2.67
CA ARG A 35 41.69 24.29 1.54
C ARG A 35 42.58 23.67 0.44
N ASN A 36 42.12 23.82 -0.81
CA ASN A 36 42.91 24.49 -1.86
C ASN A 36 41.98 25.14 -2.91
N LYS A 37 42.21 26.44 -3.16
CA LYS A 37 41.69 27.17 -4.34
C LYS A 37 42.60 26.88 -5.54
N PRO A 38 42.10 27.06 -6.77
CA PRO A 38 42.61 28.19 -7.53
C PRO A 38 41.50 29.07 -8.14
N GLN A 39 41.87 30.34 -8.30
CA GLN A 39 41.18 31.37 -9.07
C GLN A 39 41.43 31.16 -10.57
N GLY A 40 40.51 31.67 -11.41
CA GLY A 40 40.87 32.12 -12.76
C GLY A 40 39.79 31.95 -13.82
N GLU A 41 39.21 33.10 -14.23
CA GLU A 41 38.68 33.42 -15.58
C GLU A 41 37.36 32.73 -15.99
N GLY A 42 36.27 33.41 -16.36
CA GLY A 42 36.12 34.76 -16.89
C GLY A 42 35.68 34.72 -18.35
N ILE A 43 34.53 34.12 -18.71
CA ILE A 43 33.93 34.32 -20.05
C ILE A 43 32.41 34.45 -19.96
N SER A 44 31.96 35.67 -20.25
CA SER A 44 30.58 36.05 -20.57
C SER A 44 30.17 35.45 -21.91
N ARG A 45 28.97 34.86 -22.02
CA ARG A 45 28.20 34.77 -23.29
C ARG A 45 26.72 34.44 -23.06
N ARG A 46 25.91 35.48 -23.30
CA ARG A 46 24.67 35.53 -24.09
C ARG A 46 23.54 34.53 -23.81
N LEU A 47 22.44 35.11 -23.32
CA LEU A 47 21.07 34.58 -23.37
C LEU A 47 20.67 34.18 -24.78
N GLU A 48 20.22 32.93 -24.95
CA GLU A 48 19.31 32.54 -26.03
C GLU A 48 18.04 31.94 -25.41
N ARG A 49 16.91 32.57 -25.73
CA ARG A 49 15.56 32.10 -25.42
C ARG A 49 15.28 30.81 -26.19
N GLN A 50 15.20 29.68 -25.49
CA GLN A 50 14.56 28.49 -26.04
C GLN A 50 13.10 28.41 -25.59
N LYS A 51 12.23 28.34 -26.59
CA LYS A 51 10.77 28.27 -26.50
C LYS A 51 10.35 26.94 -25.86
N GLN A 52 9.42 27.01 -24.91
CA GLN A 52 8.62 25.88 -24.43
C GLN A 52 7.81 25.26 -25.59
N PRO A 53 7.69 23.93 -25.69
CA PRO A 53 6.65 23.32 -26.51
C PRO A 53 5.30 23.44 -25.79
N THR A 54 4.35 23.98 -26.54
CA THR A 54 2.95 24.22 -26.21
C THR A 54 2.17 22.94 -25.94
N ALA A 55 1.25 23.03 -24.97
CA ALA A 55 0.22 22.06 -24.67
C ALA A 55 -0.63 21.71 -25.92
N TYR A 56 -0.87 20.41 -26.11
CA TYR A 56 -1.85 19.91 -27.08
C TYR A 56 -3.25 20.16 -26.52
N ASN A 57 -3.91 21.19 -27.06
CA ASN A 57 -5.36 21.39 -26.96
C ASN A 57 -6.02 20.50 -28.03
N MET A 58 -6.77 19.48 -27.62
CA MET A 58 -7.78 18.87 -28.49
C MET A 58 -9.14 19.37 -28.01
N GLY A 59 -9.72 20.22 -28.87
CA GLY A 59 -10.99 20.89 -28.65
C GLY A 59 -12.17 19.93 -28.59
N ALA A 60 -13.18 20.37 -27.85
CA ALA A 60 -14.51 19.82 -27.84
C ALA A 60 -15.22 20.13 -29.17
N GLU A 61 -15.57 19.11 -29.94
CA GLU A 61 -16.62 19.20 -30.95
C GLU A 61 -17.40 17.88 -31.03
N GLY A 62 -18.74 17.98 -30.95
CA GLY A 62 -19.68 17.05 -31.57
C GLY A 62 -20.27 15.93 -30.69
N LEU A 63 -21.26 16.25 -29.85
CA LEU A 63 -22.27 15.28 -29.40
C LEU A 63 -23.31 15.04 -30.52
N PRO A 64 -23.53 13.81 -31.02
CA PRO A 64 -24.73 13.49 -31.78
C PRO A 64 -25.87 13.11 -30.84
N ARG A 65 -27.02 13.75 -31.07
CA ARG A 65 -28.30 13.45 -30.42
C ARG A 65 -28.79 12.03 -30.76
N THR A 66 -29.43 11.45 -29.75
CA THR A 66 -30.33 10.28 -29.71
C THR A 66 -30.89 9.77 -31.05
N ALA A 67 -30.64 8.50 -31.34
CA ALA A 67 -31.50 7.66 -32.17
C ALA A 67 -31.84 6.39 -31.39
N THR A 68 -33.11 6.23 -31.03
CA THR A 68 -33.70 4.98 -30.55
C THR A 68 -33.80 3.99 -31.70
N THR A 69 -33.28 2.76 -31.55
CA THR A 69 -33.97 1.50 -31.91
C THR A 69 -33.09 0.27 -31.65
N ASN A 70 -33.73 -0.73 -31.07
CA ASN A 70 -33.49 -2.17 -31.17
C ASN A 70 -32.28 -2.79 -30.43
N GLY A 71 -32.53 -3.24 -29.20
CA GLY A 71 -32.29 -4.65 -28.85
C GLY A 71 -30.86 -5.17 -28.88
N GLU A 72 -29.84 -4.34 -28.67
CA GLU A 72 -28.50 -4.83 -28.35
C GLU A 72 -28.48 -5.24 -26.88
N THR A 73 -28.40 -6.55 -26.65
CA THR A 73 -28.07 -7.11 -25.34
C THR A 73 -26.81 -6.43 -24.83
N ALA A 74 -26.91 -5.71 -23.70
CA ALA A 74 -25.77 -5.14 -23.01
C ALA A 74 -24.66 -6.19 -22.91
N PRO A 75 -23.38 -5.84 -23.13
CA PRO A 75 -22.29 -6.80 -23.01
C PRO A 75 -22.41 -7.49 -21.66
N HIS A 76 -22.55 -8.82 -21.69
CA HIS A 76 -22.55 -9.65 -20.49
C HIS A 76 -21.16 -9.52 -19.85
N HIS A 77 -20.97 -8.48 -19.04
CA HIS A 77 -19.76 -8.34 -18.26
C HIS A 77 -19.78 -9.45 -17.22
N HIS A 78 -18.98 -10.49 -17.46
CA HIS A 78 -18.71 -11.49 -16.45
C HIS A 78 -18.28 -10.80 -15.15
N PRO A 79 -18.78 -11.26 -13.99
CA PRO A 79 -18.43 -10.65 -12.72
C PRO A 79 -16.90 -10.70 -12.52
N PRO A 80 -16.31 -9.66 -11.91
CA PRO A 80 -14.88 -9.62 -11.68
C PRO A 80 -14.44 -10.78 -10.79
N GLN A 81 -13.31 -11.41 -11.09
CA GLN A 81 -12.77 -12.51 -10.28
C GLN A 81 -12.29 -12.00 -8.91
N ILE A 82 -11.69 -10.80 -8.88
CA ILE A 82 -11.19 -10.16 -7.67
C ILE A 82 -11.87 -8.81 -7.49
N LEU A 83 -12.45 -8.59 -6.30
CA LEU A 83 -13.06 -7.34 -5.90
C LEU A 83 -12.17 -6.62 -4.89
N GLY A 84 -11.98 -5.32 -5.06
CA GLY A 84 -11.46 -4.45 -4.01
C GLY A 84 -12.58 -3.72 -3.30
N LEU A 85 -12.59 -3.71 -1.97
CA LEU A 85 -13.39 -2.77 -1.19
C LEU A 85 -12.56 -1.53 -0.87
N GLN A 86 -12.82 -0.45 -1.60
CA GLN A 86 -12.25 0.88 -1.35
C GLN A 86 -13.41 1.81 -0.99
N PRO A 87 -13.80 1.91 0.31
CA PRO A 87 -15.08 2.51 0.68
C PRO A 87 -15.29 3.93 0.13
N ALA A 88 -14.21 4.72 0.09
CA ALA A 88 -14.13 6.00 -0.58
C ALA A 88 -12.97 5.98 -1.59
N ALA A 89 -13.24 6.37 -2.83
CA ALA A 89 -12.21 6.67 -3.82
C ALA A 89 -11.27 7.74 -3.28
N LEU A 90 -9.98 7.60 -3.59
CA LEU A 90 -8.91 8.43 -3.07
C LEU A 90 -8.02 8.91 -4.22
N VAL A 91 -7.65 10.18 -4.22
CA VAL A 91 -6.60 10.72 -5.11
C VAL A 91 -5.38 11.09 -4.27
N ASP A 92 -4.21 10.61 -4.69
CA ASP A 92 -2.94 10.90 -4.05
C ASP A 92 -2.25 12.08 -4.74
N HIS A 93 -1.79 13.04 -3.93
CA HIS A 93 -0.86 14.10 -4.31
C HIS A 93 0.52 13.74 -3.76
N VAL A 94 1.37 13.23 -4.64
CA VAL A 94 2.68 12.70 -4.28
C VAL A 94 3.75 13.73 -4.59
N ALA A 95 4.61 14.02 -3.62
CA ALA A 95 5.74 14.92 -3.82
C ALA A 95 6.94 14.44 -3.01
N ARG A 96 8.13 14.55 -3.59
CA ARG A 96 9.38 14.38 -2.86
C ARG A 96 9.73 15.70 -2.17
N VAL A 97 9.97 15.69 -0.87
CA VAL A 97 10.15 16.91 -0.06
C VAL A 97 11.31 16.78 0.91
N ASP A 98 11.86 17.93 1.32
CA ASP A 98 12.85 17.97 2.37
C ASP A 98 12.23 17.69 3.76
N LEU A 99 13.08 17.30 4.72
CA LEU A 99 12.65 16.92 6.07
C LEU A 99 12.04 18.08 6.86
N SER A 100 12.32 19.34 6.50
CA SER A 100 11.85 20.49 7.27
C SER A 100 10.35 20.73 7.12
N LEU A 101 9.73 20.26 6.03
CA LEU A 101 8.28 20.22 5.89
C LEU A 101 7.67 19.13 6.80
N LEU A 102 8.29 17.94 6.84
CA LEU A 102 7.79 16.83 7.65
C LEU A 102 7.77 17.15 9.16
N ASP A 103 8.65 18.04 9.62
CA ASP A 103 8.68 18.50 11.02
C ASP A 103 7.57 19.50 11.36
N ARG A 104 6.86 20.04 10.36
CA ARG A 104 5.82 21.05 10.52
C ARG A 104 4.40 20.50 10.36
N ILE A 105 4.26 19.30 9.81
CA ILE A 105 2.97 18.65 9.64
C ILE A 105 2.65 17.77 10.87
N PRO A 106 1.37 17.59 11.22
CA PRO A 106 1.00 16.78 12.38
C PRO A 106 1.38 15.31 12.17
N GLY A 107 1.61 14.53 13.24
CA GLY A 107 1.80 13.07 13.20
C GLY A 107 3.24 12.59 12.93
N ASP A 108 3.45 11.28 13.12
CA ASP A 108 4.78 10.67 12.98
C ASP A 108 5.23 10.58 11.51
N ARG A 109 6.55 10.60 11.29
CA ARG A 109 7.17 10.33 9.99
C ARG A 109 6.99 8.86 9.61
N GLY A 110 6.78 8.59 8.32
CA GLY A 110 6.40 7.25 7.85
C GLY A 110 4.94 6.88 8.14
N GLY A 111 4.27 7.71 8.93
CA GLY A 111 2.95 7.46 9.47
C GLY A 111 1.79 7.90 8.58
N SER A 112 0.58 7.55 9.01
CA SER A 112 -0.68 7.92 8.35
C SER A 112 -1.72 8.44 9.32
N ILE A 113 -2.00 9.74 9.24
CA ILE A 113 -3.03 10.37 10.07
C ILE A 113 -3.97 11.25 9.23
N PRO A 114 -5.29 11.16 9.43
CA PRO A 114 -6.21 12.03 8.73
C PRO A 114 -6.03 13.50 9.07
N VAL A 115 -6.29 14.37 8.10
CA VAL A 115 -6.26 15.83 8.23
C VAL A 115 -7.55 16.45 7.70
N ALA A 116 -7.88 17.66 8.15
CA ALA A 116 -8.98 18.43 7.60
C ALA A 116 -8.65 18.98 6.20
N ILE A 117 -9.66 19.46 5.47
CA ILE A 117 -9.48 19.98 4.11
C ILE A 117 -8.60 21.24 4.10
N GLU A 118 -8.74 22.11 5.11
CA GLU A 118 -7.94 23.32 5.25
C GLU A 118 -6.46 22.99 5.51
N GLU A 119 -6.19 21.93 6.28
CA GLU A 119 -4.83 21.43 6.53
C GLU A 119 -4.24 20.79 5.28
N LEU A 120 -5.03 20.02 4.52
CA LEU A 120 -4.62 19.46 3.23
C LEU A 120 -4.18 20.57 2.27
N ASP A 121 -4.99 21.61 2.11
CA ASP A 121 -4.71 22.76 1.24
C ASP A 121 -3.47 23.54 1.71
N GLY A 122 -3.30 23.70 3.03
CA GLY A 122 -2.12 24.28 3.64
C GLY A 122 -0.85 23.50 3.30
N ILE A 123 -0.87 22.17 3.50
CA ILE A 123 0.27 21.30 3.17
C ILE A 123 0.58 21.36 1.67
N LEU A 124 -0.42 21.26 0.80
CA LEU A 124 -0.23 21.35 -0.66
C LEU A 124 0.39 22.69 -1.09
N THR A 125 0.09 23.76 -0.37
CA THR A 125 0.69 25.08 -0.60
C THR A 125 2.17 25.10 -0.19
N GLU A 126 2.51 24.53 0.98
CA GLU A 126 3.90 24.46 1.46
C GLU A 126 4.78 23.55 0.61
N VAL A 127 4.24 22.44 0.08
CA VAL A 127 4.97 21.50 -0.79
C VAL A 127 5.72 22.22 -1.92
N LYS A 128 5.14 23.28 -2.50
CA LYS A 128 5.78 24.05 -3.59
C LYS A 128 7.12 24.66 -3.20
N ALA A 129 7.32 25.01 -1.93
CA ALA A 129 8.55 25.60 -1.42
C ALA A 129 9.60 24.55 -0.98
N HIS A 130 9.17 23.30 -0.77
CA HIS A 130 9.96 22.23 -0.18
C HIS A 130 10.22 21.05 -1.12
N VAL A 131 9.76 21.15 -2.38
CA VAL A 131 9.86 20.05 -3.33
C VAL A 131 11.29 19.81 -3.78
N LEU A 132 11.68 18.54 -3.77
CA LEU A 132 13.00 18.08 -4.20
C LEU A 132 12.93 17.50 -5.61
N ALA A 133 14.06 17.58 -6.34
CA ALA A 133 14.20 16.89 -7.61
C ALA A 133 14.11 15.37 -7.41
N SER A 134 13.43 14.68 -8.33
CA SER A 134 13.43 13.21 -8.34
C SER A 134 14.75 12.68 -8.90
N PRO A 135 15.35 11.61 -8.30
CA PRO A 135 16.60 11.04 -8.79
C PRO A 135 16.52 10.49 -10.22
N ASP A 136 15.32 10.09 -10.65
CA ASP A 136 15.02 9.55 -11.99
C ASP A 136 14.68 10.64 -13.03
N GLY A 137 14.73 11.92 -12.66
CA GLY A 137 14.38 13.03 -13.54
C GLY A 137 12.87 13.18 -13.80
N SER A 138 12.01 12.44 -13.09
CA SER A 138 10.55 12.55 -13.20
C SER A 138 9.98 13.82 -12.53
N SER A 139 8.66 14.02 -12.66
CA SER A 139 7.98 15.21 -12.16
C SER A 139 8.15 15.39 -10.65
N LEU A 140 8.34 16.65 -10.23
CA LEU A 140 8.54 17.05 -8.84
C LEU A 140 7.36 16.69 -7.93
N ALA A 141 6.17 16.64 -8.51
CA ALA A 141 4.95 16.16 -7.88
C ALA A 141 4.08 15.41 -8.90
N LYS A 142 3.16 14.58 -8.42
CA LYS A 142 2.16 13.86 -9.21
C LYS A 142 0.81 13.89 -8.50
N THR A 143 -0.26 14.00 -9.28
CA THR A 143 -1.63 13.75 -8.80
C THR A 143 -2.16 12.54 -9.54
N ILE A 144 -2.46 11.46 -8.82
CA ILE A 144 -2.84 10.16 -9.38
C ILE A 144 -3.94 9.51 -8.58
N ALA A 145 -4.71 8.61 -9.19
CA ALA A 145 -5.65 7.79 -8.44
C ALA A 145 -4.86 6.90 -7.46
N GLY A 146 -5.26 6.96 -6.19
CA GLY A 146 -4.60 6.30 -5.09
C GLY A 146 -5.56 5.43 -4.29
N GLY A 147 -5.18 5.19 -3.03
CA GLY A 147 -5.87 4.26 -2.15
C GLY A 147 -5.32 2.85 -2.31
N SER A 148 -4.91 2.25 -1.20
CA SER A 148 -4.16 1.00 -1.22
C SER A 148 -4.89 -0.16 -1.89
N VAL A 149 -6.20 -0.32 -1.61
CA VAL A 149 -6.98 -1.38 -2.27
C VAL A 149 -7.06 -1.12 -3.77
N ALA A 150 -7.24 0.13 -4.19
CA ALA A 150 -7.25 0.49 -5.61
C ALA A 150 -5.89 0.24 -6.28
N ASN A 151 -4.77 0.54 -5.60
CA ASN A 151 -3.43 0.23 -6.08
C ASN A 151 -3.23 -1.28 -6.27
N THR A 152 -3.65 -2.10 -5.28
CA THR A 152 -3.58 -3.56 -5.37
C THR A 152 -4.39 -4.10 -6.53
N ILE A 153 -5.63 -3.62 -6.69
CA ILE A 153 -6.53 -4.03 -7.78
C ILE A 153 -5.99 -3.60 -9.15
N ARG A 154 -5.47 -2.38 -9.26
CA ARG A 154 -4.81 -1.89 -10.48
C ARG A 154 -3.59 -2.74 -10.83
N GLY A 155 -2.78 -3.12 -9.85
CA GLY A 155 -1.65 -4.03 -10.05
C GLY A 155 -2.07 -5.40 -10.59
N LEU A 156 -3.13 -5.98 -10.04
CA LEU A 156 -3.70 -7.26 -10.49
C LEU A 156 -4.26 -7.18 -11.92
N SER A 157 -4.91 -6.07 -12.26
CA SER A 157 -5.48 -5.88 -13.60
C SER A 157 -4.38 -5.59 -14.63
N ALA A 158 -3.63 -4.50 -14.45
CA ALA A 158 -2.69 -4.01 -15.45
C ALA A 158 -1.39 -4.85 -15.54
N GLY A 159 -0.90 -5.36 -14.41
CA GLY A 159 0.34 -6.13 -14.35
C GLY A 159 0.16 -7.64 -14.59
N PHE A 160 -1.03 -8.16 -14.31
CA PHE A 160 -1.28 -9.60 -14.29
C PHE A 160 -2.47 -10.07 -15.15
N GLY A 161 -3.20 -9.14 -15.77
CA GLY A 161 -4.31 -9.45 -16.67
C GLY A 161 -5.53 -10.08 -15.98
N LEU A 162 -5.66 -9.94 -14.66
CA LEU A 162 -6.78 -10.53 -13.93
C LEU A 162 -8.04 -9.66 -14.03
N SER A 163 -9.19 -10.32 -14.14
CA SER A 163 -10.50 -9.65 -14.13
C SER A 163 -10.77 -9.09 -12.73
N CYS A 164 -10.71 -7.76 -12.60
CA CYS A 164 -10.86 -7.09 -11.32
C CYS A 164 -11.98 -6.03 -11.32
N GLY A 165 -12.51 -5.73 -10.15
CA GLY A 165 -13.49 -4.66 -9.96
C GLY A 165 -13.34 -3.98 -8.60
N ILE A 166 -13.99 -2.83 -8.43
CA ILE A 166 -13.97 -2.07 -7.17
C ILE A 166 -15.40 -1.81 -6.68
N ILE A 167 -15.64 -2.13 -5.41
CA ILE A 167 -16.77 -1.65 -4.63
C ILE A 167 -16.30 -0.41 -3.87
N GLY A 168 -16.98 0.72 -4.08
CA GLY A 168 -16.61 1.98 -3.46
C GLY A 168 -17.56 3.10 -3.79
N ALA A 169 -17.20 4.33 -3.39
CA ALA A 169 -17.90 5.53 -3.79
C ALA A 169 -16.92 6.64 -4.20
N CYS A 170 -17.28 7.42 -5.20
CA CYS A 170 -16.56 8.63 -5.60
C CYS A 170 -17.48 9.86 -5.57
N GLY A 171 -16.87 11.03 -5.45
CA GLY A 171 -17.56 12.32 -5.47
C GLY A 171 -18.00 12.70 -6.88
N ASP A 172 -18.80 13.76 -6.98
CA ASP A 172 -19.20 14.41 -8.24
C ASP A 172 -18.22 15.51 -8.70
N ASP A 173 -16.99 15.46 -8.20
CA ASP A 173 -15.91 16.42 -8.43
C ASP A 173 -14.87 15.95 -9.46
N ASP A 174 -13.87 16.80 -9.73
CA ASP A 174 -12.77 16.49 -10.66
C ASP A 174 -11.92 15.31 -10.18
N GLN A 175 -11.73 15.17 -8.87
CA GLN A 175 -10.97 14.06 -8.29
C GLN A 175 -11.69 12.73 -8.48
N GLY A 176 -13.02 12.72 -8.37
CA GLY A 176 -13.86 11.55 -8.67
C GLY A 176 -13.76 11.15 -10.15
N ARG A 177 -13.82 12.14 -11.05
CA ARG A 177 -13.61 11.92 -12.50
C ARG A 177 -12.22 11.36 -12.80
N LEU A 178 -11.18 11.88 -12.16
CA LEU A 178 -9.81 11.39 -12.28
C LEU A 178 -9.70 9.93 -11.85
N PHE A 179 -10.26 9.58 -10.67
CA PHE A 179 -10.26 8.22 -10.16
C PHE A 179 -10.96 7.25 -11.11
N VAL A 180 -12.18 7.60 -11.56
CA VAL A 180 -12.97 6.79 -12.51
C VAL A 180 -12.21 6.57 -13.82
N SER A 181 -11.63 7.63 -14.37
CA SER A 181 -10.88 7.55 -15.63
C SER A 181 -9.65 6.65 -15.51
N ASN A 182 -8.88 6.77 -14.42
CA ASN A 182 -7.71 5.93 -14.19
C ASN A 182 -8.09 4.45 -14.00
N MET A 183 -9.11 4.15 -13.19
CA MET A 183 -9.54 2.76 -12.98
C MET A 183 -10.05 2.12 -14.29
N THR A 184 -10.83 2.87 -15.07
CA THR A 184 -11.34 2.43 -16.37
C THR A 184 -10.20 2.18 -17.37
N PHE A 185 -9.22 3.09 -17.43
CA PHE A 185 -8.05 2.94 -18.29
C PHE A 185 -7.29 1.64 -18.01
N HIS A 186 -7.19 1.25 -16.74
CA HIS A 186 -6.54 0.01 -16.31
C HIS A 186 -7.47 -1.23 -16.35
N GLY A 187 -8.62 -1.14 -17.04
CA GLY A 187 -9.52 -2.27 -17.27
C GLY A 187 -10.31 -2.73 -16.04
N ILE A 188 -10.35 -1.94 -14.97
CA ILE A 188 -11.06 -2.30 -13.74
C ILE A 188 -12.57 -2.10 -13.93
N ASN A 189 -13.35 -3.10 -13.55
CA ASN A 189 -14.80 -3.01 -13.57
C ASN A 189 -15.30 -2.05 -12.45
N ILE A 190 -15.80 -0.89 -12.87
CA ILE A 190 -16.33 0.16 -11.99
C ILE A 190 -17.85 0.12 -11.81
N SER A 191 -18.54 -0.94 -12.24
CA SER A 191 -20.02 -1.03 -12.15
C SER A 191 -20.55 -1.00 -10.70
N ARG A 192 -19.67 -1.20 -9.71
CA ARG A 192 -19.94 -1.20 -8.26
C ARG A 192 -19.39 0.05 -7.56
N LEU A 193 -18.91 1.03 -8.33
CA LEU A 193 -18.47 2.32 -7.83
C LEU A 193 -19.65 3.29 -7.83
N ARG A 194 -20.09 3.68 -6.64
CA ARG A 194 -21.26 4.56 -6.44
C ARG A 194 -20.83 6.03 -6.63
N SER A 195 -21.60 6.81 -7.38
CA SER A 195 -21.40 8.27 -7.41
C SER A 195 -22.21 8.92 -6.29
N LYS A 196 -21.57 9.75 -5.48
CA LYS A 196 -22.19 10.48 -4.36
C LYS A 196 -21.88 11.97 -4.46
N LYS A 197 -22.78 12.80 -3.92
CA LYS A 197 -22.55 14.25 -3.83
C LYS A 197 -21.48 14.57 -2.80
N GLY A 198 -20.53 15.42 -3.17
CA GLY A 198 -19.47 15.90 -2.28
C GLY A 198 -18.07 15.59 -2.84
N PHE A 199 -17.05 15.94 -2.06
CA PHE A 199 -15.67 15.79 -2.50
C PHE A 199 -15.19 14.34 -2.39
N THR A 200 -14.45 13.88 -3.38
CA THR A 200 -13.69 12.63 -3.36
C THR A 200 -12.53 12.78 -2.39
N ALA A 201 -12.22 11.72 -1.63
CA ALA A 201 -11.13 11.79 -0.67
C ALA A 201 -9.79 12.08 -1.38
N GLN A 202 -8.91 12.78 -0.70
CA GLN A 202 -7.58 13.13 -1.20
C GLN A 202 -6.53 12.75 -0.17
N CYS A 203 -5.29 12.53 -0.58
CA CYS A 203 -4.19 12.28 0.34
C CYS A 203 -2.93 12.99 -0.14
N VAL A 204 -2.27 13.72 0.77
CA VAL A 204 -0.92 14.18 0.50
C VAL A 204 0.07 13.09 0.92
N CYS A 205 0.93 12.71 -0.02
CA CYS A 205 1.95 11.67 0.12
C CYS A 205 3.33 12.33 0.00
N LEU A 206 3.99 12.53 1.14
CA LEU A 206 5.28 13.22 1.21
C LEU A 206 6.41 12.22 1.32
N VAL A 207 7.29 12.21 0.32
CA VAL A 207 8.41 11.28 0.21
C VAL A 207 9.69 11.99 0.61
N ASP A 208 10.39 11.48 1.61
CA ASP A 208 11.66 12.07 2.06
C ASP A 208 12.82 11.74 1.11
N GLU A 209 14.02 12.26 1.43
CA GLU A 209 15.22 12.03 0.65
C GLU A 209 15.64 10.55 0.57
N LEU A 210 15.23 9.75 1.56
CA LEU A 210 15.52 8.32 1.68
C LEU A 210 14.45 7.44 1.00
N GLY A 211 13.38 8.04 0.47
CA GLY A 211 12.26 7.33 -0.15
C GLY A 211 11.19 6.87 0.85
N ASN A 212 11.30 7.22 2.13
CA ASN A 212 10.25 6.92 3.10
C ASN A 212 9.08 7.89 2.90
N ARG A 213 7.89 7.42 3.18
CA ARG A 213 6.67 8.11 2.79
C ARG A 213 5.77 8.39 3.98
N THR A 214 5.36 9.65 4.13
CA THR A 214 4.45 10.15 5.17
C THR A 214 3.10 10.56 4.57
N MET A 215 1.99 10.20 5.23
CA MET A 215 0.63 10.18 4.66
C MET A 215 -0.34 11.10 5.40
N ARG A 216 -1.03 12.00 4.69
CA ARG A 216 -2.08 12.85 5.30
C ARG A 216 -3.38 12.76 4.50
N PRO A 217 -4.22 11.73 4.73
CA PRO A 217 -5.51 11.60 4.05
C PRO A 217 -6.54 12.62 4.55
N CYS A 218 -7.17 13.33 3.63
CA CYS A 218 -8.40 14.09 3.87
C CYS A 218 -9.59 13.24 3.40
N LEU A 219 -10.30 12.66 4.35
CA LEU A 219 -11.41 11.74 4.10
C LEU A 219 -12.76 12.47 4.06
N SER A 220 -13.68 11.97 3.23
CA SER A 220 -15.05 12.45 3.15
C SER A 220 -16.01 11.47 3.83
N ASN A 221 -16.75 11.94 4.84
CA ASN A 221 -17.80 11.12 5.46
C ASN A 221 -19.03 10.96 4.56
N ALA A 222 -19.29 11.93 3.68
CA ALA A 222 -20.43 11.92 2.76
C ALA A 222 -20.18 11.03 1.55
N VAL A 223 -18.93 10.95 1.09
CA VAL A 223 -18.53 10.19 -0.10
C VAL A 223 -17.82 8.90 0.32
N LYS A 224 -18.61 7.96 0.83
CA LYS A 224 -18.18 6.56 1.06
C LYS A 224 -19.36 5.61 0.97
N VAL A 225 -19.12 4.35 0.62
CA VAL A 225 -20.13 3.29 0.79
C VAL A 225 -20.35 2.99 2.27
N GLN A 226 -21.58 2.69 2.63
CA GLN A 226 -21.99 2.28 3.96
C GLN A 226 -22.24 0.77 3.98
N GLY A 227 -22.22 0.17 5.18
CA GLY A 227 -22.35 -1.28 5.32
C GLY A 227 -23.72 -1.81 4.88
N ASP A 228 -24.78 -1.02 5.02
CA ASP A 228 -26.15 -1.35 4.60
C ASP A 228 -26.39 -1.19 3.09
N GLU A 229 -25.48 -0.49 2.38
CA GLU A 229 -25.51 -0.39 0.92
C GLU A 229 -24.88 -1.61 0.23
N LEU A 230 -24.19 -2.49 0.97
CA LEU A 230 -23.52 -3.67 0.42
C LEU A 230 -24.52 -4.80 0.20
N ALA A 231 -24.74 -5.15 -1.06
CA ALA A 231 -25.69 -6.17 -1.47
C ALA A 231 -24.97 -7.45 -1.92
N LYS A 232 -25.66 -8.61 -1.92
CA LYS A 232 -25.08 -9.89 -2.35
C LYS A 232 -24.59 -9.83 -3.81
N GLU A 233 -25.31 -9.09 -4.63
CA GLU A 233 -25.03 -8.85 -6.04
C GLU A 233 -23.68 -8.16 -6.26
N ASP A 234 -23.20 -7.38 -5.27
CA ASP A 234 -21.88 -6.77 -5.32
C ASP A 234 -20.76 -7.84 -5.30
N PHE A 235 -20.99 -9.02 -4.70
CA PHE A 235 -19.96 -10.05 -4.50
C PHE A 235 -20.14 -11.28 -5.41
N MET A 236 -21.31 -11.41 -6.04
CA MET A 236 -21.70 -12.59 -6.79
C MET A 236 -20.72 -12.90 -7.94
N GLY A 237 -20.24 -14.15 -7.97
CA GLY A 237 -19.32 -14.66 -9.00
C GLY A 237 -17.85 -14.34 -8.78
N SER A 238 -17.51 -13.47 -7.82
CA SER A 238 -16.13 -13.19 -7.43
C SER A 238 -15.54 -14.31 -6.58
N LYS A 239 -14.20 -14.35 -6.50
CA LYS A 239 -13.44 -15.35 -5.73
C LYS A 239 -12.72 -14.74 -4.55
N TRP A 240 -12.30 -13.49 -4.69
CA TRP A 240 -11.56 -12.76 -3.67
C TRP A 240 -12.15 -11.38 -3.43
N LEU A 241 -12.20 -10.99 -2.16
CA LEU A 241 -12.40 -9.63 -1.69
C LEU A 241 -11.10 -9.14 -1.05
N VAL A 242 -10.52 -8.10 -1.61
CA VAL A 242 -9.32 -7.42 -1.12
C VAL A 242 -9.74 -6.20 -0.33
N MET A 243 -9.24 -6.08 0.90
CA MET A 243 -9.55 -4.98 1.80
C MET A 243 -8.29 -4.52 2.54
N ARG A 244 -8.37 -3.30 3.07
CA ARG A 244 -7.41 -2.76 4.03
C ARG A 244 -8.14 -2.41 5.32
N TYR A 245 -7.52 -2.70 6.46
CA TYR A 245 -8.05 -2.34 7.77
C TYR A 245 -8.17 -0.82 7.93
N SER A 246 -9.29 -0.37 8.49
CA SER A 246 -9.49 1.04 8.80
C SER A 246 -10.60 1.18 9.83
N ILE A 247 -10.30 1.75 10.98
CA ILE A 247 -11.31 2.00 12.02
C ILE A 247 -12.45 2.89 11.51
N PHE A 248 -12.14 3.84 10.63
CA PHE A 248 -13.11 4.78 10.03
C PHE A 248 -14.15 4.10 9.14
N ASN A 249 -13.88 2.85 8.75
CA ASN A 249 -14.74 2.04 7.90
C ASN A 249 -15.05 0.66 8.53
N LEU A 250 -14.87 0.49 9.84
CA LEU A 250 -14.98 -0.82 10.48
C LEU A 250 -16.34 -1.49 10.25
N GLU A 251 -17.44 -0.73 10.33
CA GLU A 251 -18.79 -1.26 10.06
C GLU A 251 -18.96 -1.72 8.61
N VAL A 252 -18.36 -0.99 7.66
CA VAL A 252 -18.36 -1.36 6.24
C VAL A 252 -17.53 -2.63 6.03
N ILE A 253 -16.36 -2.73 6.66
CA ILE A 253 -15.49 -3.92 6.60
C ILE A 253 -16.23 -5.14 7.17
N LYS A 254 -16.83 -5.03 8.36
CA LYS A 254 -17.59 -6.11 8.99
C LYS A 254 -18.77 -6.57 8.12
N ALA A 255 -19.51 -5.62 7.55
CA ALA A 255 -20.59 -5.92 6.62
C ALA A 255 -20.09 -6.63 5.35
N ALA A 256 -19.02 -6.13 4.74
CA ALA A 256 -18.43 -6.72 3.54
C ALA A 256 -17.90 -8.14 3.78
N VAL A 257 -17.19 -8.38 4.88
CA VAL A 257 -16.71 -9.71 5.29
C VAL A 257 -17.88 -10.67 5.43
N LYS A 258 -18.94 -10.24 6.13
CA LYS A 258 -20.14 -11.06 6.33
C LYS A 258 -20.77 -11.46 5.00
N VAL A 259 -21.00 -10.51 4.09
CA VAL A 259 -21.62 -10.79 2.79
C VAL A 259 -20.69 -11.64 1.92
N ALA A 260 -19.39 -11.33 1.86
CA ALA A 260 -18.41 -12.09 1.12
C ALA A 260 -18.40 -13.57 1.54
N LYS A 261 -18.39 -13.85 2.84
CA LYS A 261 -18.43 -15.23 3.35
C LYS A 261 -19.74 -15.95 3.05
N GLN A 262 -20.88 -15.25 3.10
CA GLN A 262 -22.17 -15.81 2.69
C GLN A 262 -22.19 -16.22 1.21
N GLU A 263 -21.48 -15.49 0.36
CA GLU A 263 -21.35 -15.76 -1.08
C GLU A 263 -20.14 -16.67 -1.42
N GLY A 264 -19.44 -17.21 -0.42
CA GLY A 264 -18.29 -18.09 -0.60
C GLY A 264 -17.04 -17.40 -1.17
N VAL A 265 -16.95 -16.08 -1.03
CA VAL A 265 -15.82 -15.25 -1.46
C VAL A 265 -14.74 -15.25 -0.37
N SER A 266 -13.49 -15.50 -0.76
CA SER A 266 -12.35 -15.44 0.17
C SER A 266 -11.96 -13.99 0.48
N VAL A 267 -11.49 -13.73 1.68
CA VAL A 267 -11.18 -12.39 2.19
C VAL A 267 -9.67 -12.24 2.38
N SER A 268 -9.11 -11.20 1.75
CA SER A 268 -7.74 -10.73 1.94
C SER A 268 -7.75 -9.40 2.68
N LEU A 269 -7.00 -9.31 3.78
CA LEU A 269 -6.91 -8.11 4.62
C LEU A 269 -5.45 -7.65 4.79
N ASP A 270 -5.18 -6.40 4.46
CA ASP A 270 -3.95 -5.68 4.79
C ASP A 270 -4.13 -4.88 6.10
N LEU A 271 -3.15 -4.91 7.01
CA LEU A 271 -3.24 -4.27 8.34
C LEU A 271 -3.12 -2.74 8.34
N ALA A 272 -2.87 -2.13 7.18
CA ALA A 272 -2.89 -0.70 6.90
C ALA A 272 -1.68 0.13 7.33
N SER A 273 -1.50 0.36 8.63
CA SER A 273 -0.35 1.10 9.17
C SER A 273 -0.12 0.76 10.63
N PHE A 274 1.12 0.96 11.11
CA PHE A 274 1.48 0.69 12.49
C PHE A 274 0.66 1.53 13.49
N GLU A 275 0.29 2.78 13.19
CA GLU A 275 -0.56 3.59 14.08
C GLU A 275 -1.99 3.07 14.11
N MET A 276 -2.51 2.61 12.97
CA MET A 276 -3.85 2.03 12.91
C MET A 276 -3.93 0.77 13.78
N VAL A 277 -2.92 -0.10 13.67
CA VAL A 277 -2.79 -1.30 14.52
C VAL A 277 -2.61 -0.90 15.99
N ARG A 278 -1.69 0.02 16.30
CA ARG A 278 -1.41 0.49 17.67
C ARG A 278 -2.64 1.05 18.35
N ASN A 279 -3.35 1.96 17.69
CA ASN A 279 -4.44 2.74 18.28
C ASN A 279 -5.76 1.97 18.28
N HIS A 280 -5.93 0.99 17.38
CA HIS A 280 -7.18 0.24 17.19
C HIS A 280 -6.97 -1.28 17.20
N ARG A 281 -6.02 -1.75 18.02
CA ARG A 281 -5.67 -3.17 18.13
C ARG A 281 -6.84 -4.07 18.50
N VAL A 282 -7.69 -3.63 19.44
CA VAL A 282 -8.78 -4.48 19.97
C VAL A 282 -9.80 -4.83 18.88
N PRO A 283 -10.40 -3.88 18.13
CA PRO A 283 -11.29 -4.22 17.03
C PRO A 283 -10.62 -5.00 15.89
N LEU A 284 -9.33 -4.76 15.63
CA LEU A 284 -8.57 -5.55 14.66
C LEU A 284 -8.45 -7.02 15.10
N MET A 285 -8.11 -7.24 16.37
CA MET A 285 -8.02 -8.57 16.95
C MET A 285 -9.36 -9.31 16.89
N GLU A 286 -10.47 -8.63 17.19
CA GLU A 286 -11.81 -9.22 17.04
C GLU A 286 -12.07 -9.70 15.60
N LEU A 287 -11.68 -8.90 14.59
CA LEU A 287 -11.84 -9.25 13.19
C LEU A 287 -10.97 -10.45 12.79
N LEU A 288 -9.72 -10.51 13.25
CA LEU A 288 -8.82 -11.64 12.98
C LEU A 288 -9.31 -12.92 13.67
N LEU A 289 -9.70 -12.81 14.94
CA LEU A 289 -10.17 -13.93 15.77
C LEU A 289 -11.51 -14.51 15.30
N SER A 290 -12.29 -13.79 14.48
CA SER A 290 -13.52 -14.33 13.90
C SER A 290 -13.25 -15.51 12.95
N GLY A 291 -12.03 -15.62 12.41
CA GLY A 291 -11.66 -16.63 11.43
C GLY A 291 -12.19 -16.33 10.01
N ASP A 292 -12.78 -15.15 9.79
CA ASP A 292 -13.33 -14.77 8.49
C ASP A 292 -12.30 -14.10 7.56
N VAL A 293 -11.05 -13.91 8.01
CA VAL A 293 -9.97 -13.42 7.15
C VAL A 293 -9.17 -14.61 6.64
N ASP A 294 -9.19 -14.89 5.33
CA ASP A 294 -8.47 -16.03 4.75
C ASP A 294 -6.98 -15.72 4.55
N LEU A 295 -6.66 -14.51 4.08
CA LEU A 295 -5.31 -14.04 3.82
C LEU A 295 -5.07 -12.73 4.56
N CYS A 296 -3.99 -12.67 5.34
CA CYS A 296 -3.60 -11.45 6.03
C CYS A 296 -2.18 -11.02 5.68
N PHE A 297 -2.02 -9.74 5.35
CA PHE A 297 -0.73 -9.08 5.13
C PHE A 297 -0.44 -8.08 6.25
N ALA A 298 0.80 -8.10 6.72
CA ALA A 298 1.37 -7.09 7.60
C ALA A 298 2.78 -6.71 7.12
N ASN A 299 3.27 -5.52 7.45
CA ASN A 299 4.70 -5.24 7.48
C ASN A 299 5.30 -5.47 8.89
N GLU A 300 6.61 -5.31 9.03
CA GLU A 300 7.32 -5.55 10.29
C GLU A 300 6.89 -4.62 11.45
N ASP A 301 6.55 -3.36 11.14
CA ASP A 301 6.08 -2.41 12.15
C ASP A 301 4.65 -2.73 12.62
N GLU A 302 3.76 -3.07 11.68
CA GLU A 302 2.40 -3.54 11.97
C GLU A 302 2.41 -4.86 12.74
N ALA A 303 3.29 -5.79 12.37
CA ALA A 303 3.49 -7.05 13.08
C ALA A 303 3.93 -6.82 14.54
N THR A 304 4.83 -5.87 14.76
CA THR A 304 5.30 -5.48 16.09
C THR A 304 4.16 -4.86 16.92
N GLU A 305 3.40 -3.93 16.34
CA GLU A 305 2.26 -3.30 17.05
C GLU A 305 1.10 -4.28 17.29
N LEU A 306 0.89 -5.26 16.41
CA LEU A 306 -0.13 -6.29 16.56
C LEU A 306 0.08 -7.12 17.83
N LEU A 307 1.33 -7.43 18.16
CA LEU A 307 1.72 -8.20 19.35
C LEU A 307 2.20 -7.33 20.51
N ARG A 308 1.99 -6.03 20.46
CA ARG A 308 2.46 -5.12 21.49
C ARG A 308 1.95 -5.53 22.88
N GLY A 309 2.88 -5.67 23.82
CA GLY A 309 2.63 -6.10 25.20
C GLY A 309 2.87 -7.58 25.46
N GLU A 310 3.11 -8.38 24.42
CA GLU A 310 3.50 -9.79 24.55
C GLU A 310 5.01 -9.95 24.82
N ALA A 311 5.40 -11.02 25.51
CA ALA A 311 6.80 -11.27 25.89
C ALA A 311 7.74 -11.51 24.69
N HIS A 312 7.20 -11.96 23.56
CA HIS A 312 7.90 -12.20 22.30
C HIS A 312 7.11 -11.57 21.15
N ALA A 313 7.30 -10.27 20.94
CA ALA A 313 6.63 -9.49 19.90
C ALA A 313 7.60 -9.17 18.76
N ASP A 314 7.87 -10.16 17.91
CA ASP A 314 8.63 -9.99 16.67
C ASP A 314 7.80 -10.45 15.45
N HIS A 315 8.36 -10.24 14.25
CA HIS A 315 7.67 -10.56 12.99
C HIS A 315 7.43 -12.07 12.79
N GLU A 316 8.23 -12.96 13.39
CA GLU A 316 8.01 -14.41 13.33
C GLU A 316 6.85 -14.81 14.23
N ALA A 317 6.80 -14.27 15.46
CA ALA A 317 5.69 -14.47 16.37
C ALA A 317 4.37 -13.92 15.79
N ALA A 318 4.41 -12.77 15.10
CA ALA A 318 3.25 -12.20 14.44
C ALA A 318 2.78 -13.07 13.27
N LEU A 319 3.71 -13.62 12.47
CA LEU A 319 3.38 -14.58 11.41
C LEU A 319 2.68 -15.81 11.99
N GLU A 320 3.19 -16.35 13.10
CA GLU A 320 2.58 -17.49 13.80
C GLU A 320 1.20 -17.16 14.38
N PHE A 321 1.02 -15.96 14.92
CA PHE A 321 -0.28 -15.49 15.39
C PHE A 321 -1.29 -15.41 14.23
N LEU A 322 -0.93 -14.71 13.15
CA LEU A 322 -1.79 -14.56 11.97
C LEU A 322 -2.14 -15.93 11.37
N ALA A 323 -1.17 -16.85 11.25
CA ALA A 323 -1.41 -18.18 10.68
C ALA A 323 -2.30 -19.11 11.54
N LYS A 324 -2.55 -18.77 12.81
CA LYS A 324 -3.56 -19.47 13.64
C LYS A 324 -4.99 -19.07 13.30
N HIS A 325 -5.17 -17.88 12.73
CA HIS A 325 -6.48 -17.26 12.52
C HIS A 325 -6.80 -17.03 11.03
N CYS A 326 -5.78 -17.01 10.18
CA CYS A 326 -5.88 -16.88 8.73
C CYS A 326 -5.27 -18.10 8.04
N ARG A 327 -5.82 -18.49 6.90
CA ARG A 327 -5.30 -19.60 6.09
C ARG A 327 -3.92 -19.28 5.52
N TRP A 328 -3.71 -18.05 5.08
CA TRP A 328 -2.42 -17.53 4.64
C TRP A 328 -2.06 -16.30 5.47
N ALA A 329 -0.83 -16.28 5.97
CA ALA A 329 -0.27 -15.12 6.66
C ALA A 329 1.02 -14.69 5.95
N VAL A 330 1.21 -13.39 5.80
CA VAL A 330 2.39 -12.82 5.16
C VAL A 330 2.87 -11.62 5.96
N VAL A 331 4.17 -11.60 6.28
CA VAL A 331 4.84 -10.46 6.91
C VAL A 331 5.95 -9.96 5.98
N THR A 332 5.83 -8.72 5.51
CA THR A 332 6.85 -8.06 4.68
C THR A 332 7.86 -7.33 5.57
N LEU A 333 9.14 -7.36 5.17
CA LEU A 333 10.30 -6.92 5.96
C LEU A 333 11.16 -5.90 5.19
N GLY A 334 10.53 -5.12 4.31
CA GLY A 334 11.22 -4.16 3.44
C GLY A 334 12.36 -4.79 2.64
N ALA A 335 13.58 -4.24 2.78
CA ALA A 335 14.77 -4.72 2.10
C ALA A 335 15.19 -6.15 2.51
N ASN A 336 14.66 -6.68 3.62
CA ASN A 336 14.92 -8.04 4.08
C ASN A 336 13.97 -9.09 3.46
N GLY A 337 13.02 -8.66 2.62
CA GLY A 337 12.11 -9.54 1.89
C GLY A 337 10.81 -9.80 2.65
N CYS A 338 10.39 -11.07 2.75
CA CYS A 338 9.17 -11.43 3.46
C CYS A 338 9.23 -12.83 4.09
N LEU A 339 8.29 -13.07 5.01
CA LEU A 339 7.93 -14.36 5.55
C LEU A 339 6.48 -14.66 5.17
N ALA A 340 6.17 -15.92 4.85
CA ALA A 340 4.80 -16.35 4.67
C ALA A 340 4.57 -17.73 5.24
N LYS A 341 3.33 -17.99 5.68
CA LYS A 341 2.91 -19.26 6.26
C LYS A 341 1.54 -19.70 5.74
N HIS A 342 1.44 -20.99 5.41
CA HIS A 342 0.19 -21.67 5.07
C HIS A 342 0.19 -23.07 5.70
N GLY A 343 -0.66 -23.27 6.71
CA GLY A 343 -0.66 -24.51 7.48
C GLY A 343 0.69 -24.78 8.16
N LYS A 344 1.40 -25.83 7.73
CA LYS A 344 2.74 -26.18 8.25
C LYS A 344 3.88 -25.61 7.41
N GLU A 345 3.61 -25.14 6.19
CA GLU A 345 4.61 -24.58 5.31
C GLU A 345 4.96 -23.17 5.76
N VAL A 346 6.27 -22.88 5.89
CA VAL A 346 6.81 -21.56 6.17
C VAL A 346 7.88 -21.28 5.14
N VAL A 347 7.79 -20.12 4.48
CA VAL A 347 8.76 -19.66 3.48
C VAL A 347 9.34 -18.32 3.88
N ARG A 348 10.62 -18.13 3.56
CA ARG A 348 11.32 -16.85 3.65
C ARG A 348 11.90 -16.53 2.30
N VAL A 349 11.52 -15.39 1.74
CA VAL A 349 12.00 -14.95 0.41
C VAL A 349 12.73 -13.63 0.58
N PRO A 350 13.98 -13.49 0.10
CA PRO A 350 14.70 -12.22 0.14
C PRO A 350 14.03 -11.18 -0.78
N ALA A 351 14.24 -9.89 -0.51
CA ALA A 351 13.75 -8.85 -1.39
C ALA A 351 14.32 -9.00 -2.81
N ILE A 352 13.51 -8.67 -3.80
CA ILE A 352 13.90 -8.68 -5.22
C ILE A 352 13.91 -7.24 -5.71
N GLY A 353 15.10 -6.73 -6.03
CA GLY A 353 15.28 -5.41 -6.61
C GLY A 353 16.39 -4.60 -5.95
N GLU A 354 16.35 -3.29 -6.16
CA GLU A 354 17.32 -2.35 -5.60
C GLU A 354 17.00 -2.08 -4.12
N SER A 355 18.04 -1.91 -3.30
CA SER A 355 17.88 -1.67 -1.86
C SER A 355 17.46 -0.24 -1.50
N LYS A 356 17.54 0.69 -2.45
CA LYS A 356 17.13 2.09 -2.27
C LYS A 356 15.88 2.37 -3.08
N ALA A 357 14.79 2.71 -2.39
CA ALA A 357 13.55 3.17 -3.02
C ALA A 357 13.70 4.63 -3.48
N VAL A 358 13.11 4.95 -4.63
CA VAL A 358 12.77 6.34 -5.00
C VAL A 358 11.59 6.81 -4.15
N ASP A 359 10.60 5.94 -3.98
CA ASP A 359 9.39 6.15 -3.18
C ASP A 359 8.84 4.80 -2.72
N ALA A 360 8.65 4.58 -1.42
CA ALA A 360 8.09 3.34 -0.91
C ALA A 360 6.55 3.20 -1.11
N THR A 361 5.88 4.23 -1.64
CA THR A 361 4.42 4.23 -1.86
C THR A 361 3.97 3.04 -2.71
N GLY A 362 3.02 2.27 -2.18
CA GLY A 362 2.43 1.13 -2.90
C GLY A 362 3.26 -0.15 -2.90
N ALA A 363 4.44 -0.19 -2.25
CA ALA A 363 5.27 -1.40 -2.22
C ALA A 363 4.53 -2.62 -1.66
N GLY A 364 3.82 -2.45 -0.53
CA GLY A 364 2.96 -3.48 0.05
C GLY A 364 1.73 -3.80 -0.82
N ASP A 365 1.10 -2.79 -1.41
CA ASP A 365 -0.06 -2.95 -2.28
C ASP A 365 0.27 -3.83 -3.50
N LEU A 366 1.39 -3.53 -4.18
CA LEU A 366 1.85 -4.30 -5.33
C LEU A 366 2.43 -5.66 -4.93
N PHE A 367 3.02 -5.78 -3.73
CA PHE A 367 3.36 -7.09 -3.18
C PHE A 367 2.11 -7.96 -3.05
N ALA A 368 1.03 -7.42 -2.47
CA ALA A 368 -0.24 -8.12 -2.34
C ALA A 368 -0.82 -8.50 -3.71
N SER A 369 -0.70 -7.64 -4.74
CA SER A 369 -1.09 -7.97 -6.11
C SER A 369 -0.35 -9.20 -6.64
N GLY A 370 0.98 -9.22 -6.55
CA GLY A 370 1.77 -10.35 -7.05
C GLY A 370 1.50 -11.65 -6.27
N PHE A 371 1.34 -11.54 -4.96
CA PHE A 371 1.03 -12.69 -4.11
C PHE A 371 -0.35 -13.28 -4.45
N LEU A 372 -1.38 -12.44 -4.57
CA LEU A 372 -2.73 -12.86 -4.95
C LEU A 372 -2.77 -13.46 -6.36
N TYR A 373 -2.00 -12.90 -7.32
CA TYR A 373 -1.85 -13.52 -8.63
C TYR A 373 -1.34 -14.96 -8.52
N GLY A 374 -0.25 -15.18 -7.78
CA GLY A 374 0.30 -16.52 -7.56
C GLY A 374 -0.72 -17.49 -6.95
N LEU A 375 -1.46 -17.04 -5.94
CA LEU A 375 -2.53 -17.84 -5.34
C LEU A 375 -3.63 -18.19 -6.35
N THR A 376 -4.07 -17.24 -7.18
CA THR A 376 -5.12 -17.50 -8.19
C THR A 376 -4.67 -18.47 -9.28
N LYS A 377 -3.37 -18.61 -9.49
CA LYS A 377 -2.76 -19.56 -10.42
C LYS A 377 -2.40 -20.90 -9.77
N GLY A 378 -2.62 -21.05 -8.45
CA GLY A 378 -2.31 -22.29 -7.72
C GLY A 378 -0.81 -22.56 -7.60
N LEU A 379 0.01 -21.50 -7.57
CA LEU A 379 1.46 -21.63 -7.40
C LEU A 379 1.84 -21.93 -5.96
N SER A 380 3.10 -22.34 -5.74
CA SER A 380 3.63 -22.57 -4.40
C SER A 380 3.67 -21.27 -3.57
N LEU A 381 3.73 -21.42 -2.24
CA LEU A 381 3.78 -20.27 -1.34
C LEU A 381 5.04 -19.41 -1.58
N GLU A 382 6.16 -20.05 -1.89
CA GLU A 382 7.40 -19.36 -2.26
C GLU A 382 7.25 -18.59 -3.57
N GLU A 383 6.64 -19.17 -4.61
CA GLU A 383 6.39 -18.46 -5.87
C GLU A 383 5.46 -17.27 -5.68
N CYS A 384 4.41 -17.40 -4.86
CA CYS A 384 3.54 -16.27 -4.50
C CYS A 384 4.35 -15.12 -3.89
N CYS A 385 5.26 -15.43 -2.96
CA CYS A 385 6.15 -14.45 -2.35
C CYS A 385 7.11 -13.81 -3.36
N ARG A 386 7.63 -14.58 -4.32
CA ARG A 386 8.52 -14.06 -5.37
C ARG A 386 7.78 -13.15 -6.34
N PHE A 387 6.54 -13.48 -6.74
CA PHE A 387 5.69 -12.58 -7.53
C PHE A 387 5.43 -11.27 -6.78
N GLY A 388 5.04 -11.36 -5.50
CA GLY A 388 4.86 -10.19 -4.66
C GLY A 388 6.13 -9.35 -4.58
N SER A 389 7.29 -9.97 -4.37
CA SER A 389 8.58 -9.28 -4.31
C SER A 389 8.94 -8.57 -5.62
N CYS A 390 8.71 -9.21 -6.78
CA CYS A 390 8.93 -8.59 -8.09
C CYS A 390 8.01 -7.38 -8.32
N SER A 391 6.74 -7.46 -7.90
CA SER A 391 5.79 -6.36 -8.06
C SER A 391 6.01 -5.22 -7.07
N GLY A 392 6.28 -5.53 -5.80
CA GLY A 392 6.66 -4.51 -4.81
C GLY A 392 7.97 -3.82 -5.18
N GLY A 393 8.95 -4.55 -5.71
CA GLY A 393 10.20 -3.98 -6.20
C GLY A 393 10.07 -3.10 -7.45
N SER A 394 8.97 -3.21 -8.20
CA SER A 394 8.78 -2.43 -9.43
C SER A 394 8.21 -1.04 -9.15
N VAL A 395 7.27 -0.92 -8.21
CA VAL A 395 6.63 0.37 -7.89
C VAL A 395 7.62 1.33 -7.22
N ILE A 396 8.53 0.82 -6.38
CA ILE A 396 9.45 1.68 -5.62
C ILE A 396 10.49 2.44 -6.44
N ARG A 397 10.52 2.18 -7.76
CA ARG A 397 11.48 2.73 -8.71
C ARG A 397 11.05 4.09 -9.26
N SER A 398 9.84 4.55 -8.93
CA SER A 398 9.29 5.81 -9.42
C SER A 398 8.37 6.43 -8.38
N LEU A 399 8.14 7.75 -8.49
CA LEU A 399 7.24 8.47 -7.60
C LEU A 399 5.77 8.02 -7.79
N GLY A 400 5.09 7.66 -6.70
CA GLY A 400 3.69 7.29 -6.61
C GLY A 400 3.37 5.78 -6.60
N GLY A 401 2.18 5.41 -6.14
CA GLY A 401 1.70 4.02 -6.03
C GLY A 401 1.18 3.40 -7.35
N GLU A 402 1.63 3.90 -8.50
CA GLU A 402 1.29 3.38 -9.82
C GLU A 402 2.56 2.95 -10.55
N VAL A 403 2.57 1.72 -11.06
CA VAL A 403 3.72 1.14 -11.76
C VAL A 403 3.74 1.61 -13.21
N THR A 404 4.84 2.24 -13.64
CA THR A 404 5.00 2.67 -15.03
C THR A 404 5.20 1.48 -15.98
N PRO A 405 4.95 1.63 -17.29
CA PRO A 405 5.22 0.58 -18.27
C PRO A 405 6.65 0.03 -18.21
N GLU A 406 7.64 0.89 -18.02
CA GLU A 406 9.06 0.52 -17.90
C GLU A 406 9.31 -0.32 -16.63
N ASN A 407 8.67 0.03 -15.52
CA ASN A 407 8.79 -0.71 -14.27
C ASN A 407 8.07 -2.06 -14.32
N TRP A 408 6.96 -2.18 -15.06
CA TRP A 408 6.36 -3.49 -15.35
C TRP A 408 7.29 -4.37 -16.18
N GLN A 409 7.91 -3.82 -17.23
CA GLN A 409 8.91 -4.56 -18.01
C GLN A 409 10.09 -5.02 -17.15
N TRP A 410 10.53 -4.19 -16.19
CA TRP A 410 11.52 -4.59 -15.21
C TRP A 410 11.02 -5.76 -14.35
N ALA A 411 9.78 -5.70 -13.84
CA ALA A 411 9.19 -6.76 -13.03
C ALA A 411 9.15 -8.09 -13.79
N TYR A 412 8.74 -8.09 -15.06
CA TYR A 412 8.70 -9.29 -15.89
C TYR A 412 10.08 -9.89 -16.14
N LYS A 413 11.11 -9.05 -16.33
CA LYS A 413 12.50 -9.54 -16.39
C LYS A 413 12.94 -10.20 -15.09
N GLN A 414 12.56 -9.64 -13.93
CA GLN A 414 12.85 -10.26 -12.64
C GLN A 414 12.10 -11.60 -12.47
N MET A 415 10.82 -11.65 -12.82
CA MET A 415 10.03 -12.88 -12.80
C MET A 415 10.70 -13.98 -13.63
N GLN A 416 11.06 -13.68 -14.88
CA GLN A 416 11.76 -14.61 -15.77
C GLN A 416 13.10 -15.06 -15.20
N ALA A 417 13.91 -14.13 -14.66
CA ALA A 417 15.19 -14.45 -14.05
C ALA A 417 15.08 -15.34 -12.79
N LYS A 418 13.92 -15.37 -12.15
CA LYS A 418 13.61 -16.26 -11.01
C LYS A 418 12.87 -17.54 -11.41
N GLY A 419 12.72 -17.79 -12.71
CA GLY A 419 12.02 -18.98 -13.23
C GLY A 419 10.50 -18.94 -13.04
N LEU A 420 9.92 -17.76 -12.77
CA LEU A 420 8.47 -17.61 -12.67
C LEU A 420 7.83 -17.52 -14.06
N PRO A 421 6.60 -18.03 -14.25
CA PRO A 421 5.87 -17.83 -15.49
C PRO A 421 5.57 -16.35 -15.73
N ILE A 422 5.67 -15.90 -16.97
CA ILE A 422 5.31 -14.52 -17.33
C ILE A 422 3.77 -14.42 -17.41
N PRO A 423 3.14 -13.43 -16.77
CA PRO A 423 1.70 -13.25 -16.85
C PRO A 423 1.21 -13.00 -18.28
N GLU A 424 0.09 -13.61 -18.63
CA GLU A 424 -0.62 -13.32 -19.88
C GLU A 424 -1.43 -12.03 -19.72
N ILE A 425 -0.90 -10.92 -20.23
CA ILE A 425 -1.61 -9.63 -20.25
C ILE A 425 -2.47 -9.61 -21.51
N ARG A 426 -3.79 -9.49 -21.34
CA ARG A 426 -4.70 -9.26 -22.46
C ARG A 426 -4.55 -7.80 -22.87
N ASN A 427 -3.93 -7.57 -24.03
CA ASN A 427 -3.86 -6.26 -24.67
C ASN A 427 -5.23 -5.77 -25.12
#